data_AF-A0A4Q2A0H5-F1
#
_entry.id   AF-A0A4Q2A0H5-F1
#
_cell.length_a   1.000
_cell.length_b   1.000
_cell.length_c   1.000
_cell.angle_alpha   90.00
_cell.angle_beta   90.00
_cell.angle_gamma   90.00
#
_symmetry.space_group_name_H-M   'P 1'
#
loop_
_entity.id
_entity.type
_entity.pdbx_description
1 polymer ?
#
loop_
_entity_poly.entity_id
_entity_poly.type
_entity_poly.pdbx_seq_one_letter_code
_entity_poly.pdbx_strand_id
1 'polypeptide(L)'
;MVSGEWAWPFASVPKEGPKLVGEQNFGKSESRAGGFHDGVDFGDAQYNGDVRAIHGGKIVKILKPGDMNVNFFLIWEVTDDGYGIAYQEFASDLSDISVREGDMVSTGDKIGVSRKGETGINDTHLHLGITKEKDLGKALSKSFTDDGTWLNPVEMIKKGIGD
;
A
#
# COMPACT_ATOMS: atom_id res chain seq x y z
N MET A 1 -17.65 -13.65 2.19
CA MET A 1 -16.39 -14.42 2.08
C MET A 1 -15.49 -13.58 1.19
N VAL A 2 -14.30 -13.22 1.66
CA VAL A 2 -13.32 -12.49 0.84
C VAL A 2 -12.70 -13.56 -0.06
N SER A 3 -12.90 -13.47 -1.37
CA SER A 3 -12.50 -14.54 -2.29
C SER A 3 -11.09 -14.24 -2.81
N GLY A 4 -10.09 -14.77 -2.12
CA GLY A 4 -8.69 -14.75 -2.52
C GLY A 4 -7.78 -14.83 -1.31
N GLU A 5 -6.55 -15.32 -1.50
CA GLU A 5 -5.55 -15.41 -0.44
C GLU A 5 -5.02 -14.02 -0.06
N TRP A 6 -4.79 -13.77 1.22
CA TRP A 6 -4.17 -12.53 1.70
C TRP A 6 -2.78 -12.81 2.26
N ALA A 7 -1.88 -11.84 2.11
CA ALA A 7 -0.52 -11.92 2.66
C ALA A 7 -0.02 -10.55 3.11
N TRP A 8 1.01 -10.55 3.95
CA TRP A 8 1.74 -9.33 4.29
C TRP A 8 2.67 -8.90 3.14
N PRO A 9 2.89 -7.59 2.95
CA PRO A 9 3.70 -7.09 1.83
C PRO A 9 5.20 -7.38 1.98
N PHE A 10 5.66 -7.71 3.18
CA PHE A 10 7.05 -8.12 3.45
C PHE A 10 7.08 -9.45 4.18
N ALA A 11 8.01 -10.32 3.79
CA ALA A 11 8.22 -11.62 4.43
C ALA A 11 8.67 -11.51 5.91
N SER A 12 9.20 -10.36 6.33
CA SER A 12 9.61 -10.09 7.71
C SER A 12 8.45 -9.74 8.65
N VAL A 13 7.24 -9.51 8.13
CA VAL A 13 6.05 -9.26 8.95
C VAL A 13 5.61 -10.59 9.58
N PRO A 14 5.52 -10.67 10.92
CA PRO A 14 5.08 -11.89 11.58
C PRO A 14 3.58 -12.12 11.35
N LYS A 15 3.09 -13.33 11.60
CA LYS A 15 1.68 -13.69 11.34
C LYS A 15 0.72 -12.76 12.08
N GLU A 16 1.06 -12.38 13.31
CA GLU A 16 0.29 -11.48 14.18
C GLU A 16 0.26 -10.03 13.68
N GLY A 17 0.95 -9.71 12.58
CA GLY A 17 0.95 -8.43 11.90
C GLY A 17 2.14 -7.52 12.22
N PRO A 18 2.20 -6.36 11.56
CA PRO A 18 3.33 -5.44 11.70
C PRO A 18 3.33 -4.76 13.08
N LYS A 19 4.52 -4.35 13.51
CA LYS A 19 4.75 -3.51 14.68
C LYS A 19 4.85 -2.06 14.19
N LEU A 20 3.70 -1.43 14.03
CA LEU A 20 3.58 -0.03 13.61
C LEU A 20 3.56 0.87 14.84
N VAL A 21 4.15 2.06 14.72
CA VAL A 21 4.21 3.04 15.82
C VAL A 21 3.73 4.41 15.39
N GLY A 22 2.97 5.07 16.27
CA GLY A 22 2.52 6.45 16.10
C GLY A 22 1.83 6.68 14.76
N GLU A 23 2.35 7.61 13.98
CA GLU A 23 1.83 8.06 12.69
C GLU A 23 1.92 7.00 11.58
N GLN A 24 2.55 5.85 11.80
CA GLN A 24 2.51 4.73 10.85
C GLN A 24 1.15 4.01 10.80
N ASN A 25 0.32 4.19 11.83
CA ASN A 25 -0.97 3.53 11.93
C ASN A 25 -2.03 4.21 11.06
N PHE A 26 -2.97 3.41 10.56
CA PHE A 26 -4.17 3.87 9.87
C PHE A 26 -5.08 4.68 10.81
N GLY A 27 -5.81 5.64 10.24
CA GLY A 27 -6.86 6.37 10.95
C GLY A 27 -6.36 7.70 11.51
N LYS A 28 -6.74 8.02 12.75
CA LYS A 28 -6.49 9.34 13.34
C LYS A 28 -5.00 9.69 13.34
N SER A 29 -4.69 10.88 12.81
CA SER A 29 -3.36 11.47 12.76
C SER A 29 -3.38 12.87 13.39
N GLU A 30 -2.31 13.26 14.08
CA GLU A 30 -2.18 14.61 14.66
C GLU A 30 -1.40 15.56 13.74
N SER A 31 -0.75 15.03 12.70
CA SER A 31 0.15 15.78 11.83
C SER A 31 -0.29 15.85 10.36
N ARG A 32 -1.10 14.89 9.90
CA ARG A 32 -1.57 14.86 8.50
C ARG A 32 -2.74 15.80 8.26
N ALA A 33 -2.85 16.27 7.01
CA ALA A 33 -4.01 17.01 6.55
C ALA A 33 -5.29 16.22 6.85
N GLY A 34 -6.33 16.91 7.31
CA GLY A 34 -7.59 16.26 7.71
C GLY A 34 -7.52 15.40 8.97
N GLY A 35 -6.35 15.30 9.62
CA GLY A 35 -6.16 14.49 10.83
C GLY A 35 -6.38 12.99 10.60
N PHE A 36 -6.16 12.52 9.37
CA PHE A 36 -6.42 11.14 8.96
C PHE A 36 -5.27 10.59 8.11
N HIS A 37 -4.99 9.31 8.29
CA HIS A 37 -4.04 8.52 7.53
C HIS A 37 -4.79 7.38 6.82
N ASP A 38 -4.78 7.40 5.49
CA ASP A 38 -5.55 6.52 4.61
C ASP A 38 -4.92 5.13 4.38
N GLY A 39 -3.79 4.87 5.00
CA GLY A 39 -3.07 3.59 4.89
C GLY A 39 -2.27 3.27 6.15
N VAL A 40 -1.29 2.39 5.98
CA VAL A 40 -0.28 2.11 7.01
C VAL A 40 1.12 2.20 6.41
N ASP A 41 2.07 2.65 7.24
CA ASP A 41 3.44 2.88 6.81
C ASP A 41 4.37 1.81 7.39
N PHE A 42 4.91 0.97 6.52
CA PHE A 42 5.93 0.00 6.86
C PHE A 42 7.31 0.66 6.74
N GLY A 43 7.81 1.22 7.83
CA GLY A 43 9.11 1.90 7.88
C GLY A 43 10.28 1.00 7.48
N ASP A 44 11.15 1.49 6.60
CA ASP A 44 12.25 0.74 5.99
C ASP A 44 13.27 0.20 6.98
N ALA A 45 13.43 0.85 8.14
CA ALA A 45 14.32 0.42 9.20
C ALA A 45 14.00 -1.00 9.67
N GLN A 46 12.72 -1.39 9.64
CA GLN A 46 12.22 -2.70 10.03
C GLN A 46 11.70 -3.52 8.84
N TYR A 47 11.18 -2.86 7.80
CA TYR A 47 10.47 -3.49 6.69
C TYR A 47 11.04 -3.02 5.34
N ASN A 48 12.00 -3.78 4.80
CA ASN A 48 12.64 -3.50 3.51
C ASN A 48 12.84 -4.80 2.71
N GLY A 49 13.31 -4.68 1.47
CA GLY A 49 13.45 -5.78 0.53
C GLY A 49 12.27 -5.87 -0.44
N ASP A 50 11.92 -7.07 -0.88
CA ASP A 50 10.80 -7.27 -1.81
C ASP A 50 9.49 -6.79 -1.19
N VAL A 51 8.80 -5.90 -1.91
CA VAL A 51 7.40 -5.57 -1.68
C VAL A 51 6.56 -6.54 -2.50
N ARG A 52 5.62 -7.22 -1.84
CA ARG A 52 4.80 -8.29 -2.42
C ARG A 52 3.33 -7.91 -2.46
N ALA A 53 2.63 -8.43 -3.46
CA ALA A 53 1.20 -8.26 -3.63
C ALA A 53 0.48 -8.85 -2.41
N ILE A 54 -0.32 -8.05 -1.71
CA ILE A 54 -1.06 -8.50 -0.52
C ILE A 54 -2.30 -9.32 -0.88
N HIS A 55 -2.74 -9.19 -2.13
CA HIS A 55 -3.89 -9.87 -2.70
C HIS A 55 -3.69 -10.07 -4.21
N GLY A 56 -4.57 -10.83 -4.85
CA GLY A 56 -4.54 -11.07 -6.30
C GLY A 56 -5.41 -10.07 -7.07
N GLY A 57 -4.89 -9.60 -8.20
CA GLY A 57 -5.56 -8.57 -8.97
C GLY A 57 -4.81 -8.14 -10.22
N LYS A 58 -5.28 -7.04 -10.80
CA LYS A 58 -4.70 -6.39 -11.97
C LYS A 58 -4.06 -5.07 -11.59
N ILE A 59 -2.83 -4.83 -12.05
CA ILE A 59 -2.22 -3.51 -11.98
C ILE A 59 -2.89 -2.61 -13.02
N VAL A 60 -3.68 -1.64 -12.58
CA VAL A 60 -4.46 -0.76 -13.45
C VAL A 60 -3.71 0.54 -13.75
N LYS A 61 -2.90 1.01 -12.81
CA LYS A 61 -2.15 2.27 -12.98
C LYS A 61 -0.81 2.22 -12.25
N ILE A 62 0.20 2.87 -12.83
CA ILE A 62 1.44 3.24 -12.14
C ILE A 62 1.61 4.75 -12.33
N LEU A 63 1.49 5.50 -11.25
CA LEU A 63 1.73 6.94 -11.23
C LEU A 63 3.19 7.23 -10.87
N LYS A 64 3.76 8.25 -11.50
CA LYS A 64 5.07 8.81 -11.18
C LYS A 64 4.91 10.12 -10.42
N PRO A 65 5.96 10.59 -9.72
CA PRO A 65 5.95 11.94 -9.16
C PRO A 65 5.54 12.99 -10.21
N GLY A 66 4.51 13.79 -9.89
CA GLY A 66 3.89 14.77 -10.77
C GLY A 66 2.59 14.31 -11.45
N ASP A 67 2.35 13.01 -11.58
CA ASP A 67 1.10 12.48 -12.13
C ASP A 67 -0.03 12.65 -11.12
N MET A 68 -1.21 13.15 -11.54
CA MET A 68 -2.37 13.35 -10.65
C MET A 68 -2.04 14.09 -9.33
N ASN A 69 -0.99 14.92 -9.33
CA ASN A 69 -0.45 15.61 -8.15
C ASN A 69 0.10 14.72 -7.02
N VAL A 70 0.48 13.46 -7.30
CA VAL A 70 1.25 12.65 -6.34
C VAL A 70 2.73 13.03 -6.36
N ASN A 71 3.42 12.93 -5.23
CA ASN A 71 4.84 13.29 -5.11
C ASN A 71 5.78 12.07 -5.13
N PHE A 72 5.22 10.87 -5.31
CA PHE A 72 5.89 9.58 -5.19
C PHE A 72 5.42 8.65 -6.30
N PHE A 73 6.05 7.49 -6.42
CA PHE A 73 5.49 6.41 -7.21
C PHE A 73 4.31 5.76 -6.48
N LEU A 74 3.21 5.50 -7.20
CA LEU A 74 2.04 4.79 -6.71
C LEU A 74 1.66 3.69 -7.70
N ILE A 75 1.59 2.46 -7.23
CA ILE A 75 1.09 1.30 -7.97
C ILE A 75 -0.35 1.05 -7.52
N TRP A 76 -1.29 1.13 -8.46
CA TRP A 76 -2.71 0.90 -8.22
C TRP A 76 -3.13 -0.46 -8.75
N GLU A 77 -3.46 -1.35 -7.83
CA GLU A 77 -4.02 -2.67 -8.10
C GLU A 77 -5.53 -2.65 -7.89
N VAL A 78 -6.28 -3.29 -8.78
CA VAL A 78 -7.70 -3.61 -8.57
C VAL A 78 -7.83 -5.11 -8.47
N THR A 79 -8.34 -5.58 -7.33
CA THR A 79 -8.42 -7.00 -7.00
C THR A 79 -9.61 -7.67 -7.68
N ASP A 80 -9.51 -8.99 -7.86
CA ASP A 80 -10.56 -9.80 -8.50
C ASP A 80 -11.89 -9.77 -7.72
N ASP A 81 -11.81 -9.59 -6.39
CA ASP A 81 -12.96 -9.52 -5.49
C ASP A 81 -13.40 -8.08 -5.14
N GLY A 82 -12.78 -7.07 -5.76
CA GLY A 82 -13.34 -5.74 -5.89
C GLY A 82 -12.77 -4.66 -4.96
N TYR A 83 -11.54 -4.82 -4.45
CA TYR A 83 -10.81 -3.79 -3.74
C TYR A 83 -9.89 -2.99 -4.67
N GLY A 84 -9.59 -1.75 -4.30
CA GLY A 84 -8.44 -0.99 -4.78
C GLY A 84 -7.32 -1.04 -3.75
N ILE A 85 -6.09 -1.30 -4.19
CA ILE A 85 -4.89 -1.35 -3.33
C ILE A 85 -3.85 -0.38 -3.89
N ALA A 86 -3.35 0.51 -3.03
CA ALA A 86 -2.26 1.42 -3.34
C ALA A 86 -0.97 0.94 -2.65
N TYR A 87 0.07 0.70 -3.44
CA TYR A 87 1.44 0.54 -2.95
C TYR A 87 2.22 1.78 -3.35
N GLN A 88 2.67 2.58 -2.39
CA GLN A 88 3.34 3.85 -2.70
C GLN A 88 4.52 4.13 -1.76
N GLU A 89 5.29 5.15 -2.12
CA GLU A 89 6.38 5.74 -1.31
C GLU A 89 7.61 4.85 -1.07
N PHE A 90 7.55 3.55 -1.41
CA PHE A 90 8.68 2.62 -1.23
C PHE A 90 9.76 2.72 -2.32
N ALA A 91 9.42 3.25 -3.49
CA ALA A 91 10.30 3.33 -4.65
C ALA A 91 10.70 4.78 -4.95
N SER A 92 11.98 5.00 -5.25
CA SER A 92 12.50 6.30 -5.70
C SER A 92 12.87 6.34 -7.17
N ASP A 93 13.01 5.17 -7.79
CA ASP A 93 13.27 5.02 -9.21
C ASP A 93 12.32 3.98 -9.81
N LEU A 94 12.01 4.13 -11.10
CA LEU A 94 11.15 3.20 -11.80
C LEU A 94 11.74 1.77 -11.84
N SER A 95 13.07 1.63 -11.77
CA SER A 95 13.76 0.34 -11.71
C SER A 95 13.50 -0.45 -10.42
N ASP A 96 13.00 0.19 -9.36
CA ASP A 96 12.57 -0.50 -8.15
C ASP A 96 11.14 -1.07 -8.26
N ILE A 97 10.41 -0.73 -9.33
CA ILE A 97 9.07 -1.25 -9.62
C ILE A 97 9.20 -2.43 -10.59
N SER A 98 8.72 -3.59 -10.18
CA SER A 98 8.86 -4.85 -10.92
C SER A 98 7.67 -5.17 -11.83
N VAL A 99 6.51 -4.53 -11.59
CA VAL A 99 5.27 -4.71 -12.35
C VAL A 99 5.04 -3.60 -13.37
N ARG A 100 4.10 -3.83 -14.29
CA ARG A 100 3.66 -2.90 -15.31
C ARG A 100 2.14 -2.76 -15.32
N GLU A 101 1.66 -1.61 -15.82
CA GLU A 101 0.23 -1.45 -16.10
C GLU A 101 -0.26 -2.57 -17.02
N GLY A 102 -1.34 -3.24 -16.62
CA GLY A 102 -1.92 -4.37 -17.33
C GLY A 102 -1.55 -5.74 -16.76
N ASP A 103 -0.51 -5.84 -15.95
CA ASP A 103 -0.08 -7.12 -15.35
C ASP A 103 -1.16 -7.68 -14.42
N MET A 104 -1.31 -9.01 -14.45
CA MET A 104 -2.04 -9.76 -13.44
C MET A 104 -1.05 -10.26 -12.39
N VAL A 105 -1.33 -10.03 -11.12
CA VAL A 105 -0.51 -10.48 -9.99
C VAL A 105 -1.31 -11.44 -9.12
N SER A 106 -0.64 -12.47 -8.63
CA SER A 106 -1.15 -13.35 -7.57
C SER A 106 -0.61 -12.88 -6.21
N THR A 107 -1.31 -13.24 -5.14
CA THR A 107 -0.85 -12.98 -3.77
C THR A 107 0.59 -13.47 -3.57
N GLY A 108 1.47 -12.59 -3.09
CA GLY A 108 2.89 -12.88 -2.87
C GLY A 108 3.82 -12.57 -4.05
N ASP A 109 3.29 -12.26 -5.23
CA ASP A 109 4.08 -11.81 -6.38
C ASP A 109 4.79 -10.50 -6.08
N LYS A 110 5.95 -10.29 -6.70
CA LYS A 110 6.78 -9.11 -6.44
C LYS A 110 6.22 -7.87 -7.15
N ILE A 111 5.84 -6.86 -6.37
CA ILE A 111 5.45 -5.52 -6.85
C ILE A 111 6.68 -4.66 -7.11
N GLY A 112 7.68 -4.75 -6.22
CA GLY A 112 8.89 -3.95 -6.31
C GLY A 112 9.88 -4.24 -5.19
N VAL A 113 10.82 -3.34 -4.98
CA VAL A 113 11.82 -3.40 -3.90
C VAL A 113 11.81 -2.11 -3.11
N SER A 114 11.59 -2.23 -1.79
CA SER A 114 11.82 -1.14 -0.83
C SER A 114 13.28 -1.18 -0.38
N ARG A 115 14.00 -0.07 -0.60
CA ARG A 115 15.41 0.03 -0.25
C ARG A 115 15.62 0.88 0.98
N LYS A 116 16.44 0.37 1.90
CA LYS A 116 16.77 1.09 3.13
C LYS A 116 17.62 2.32 2.83
N GLY A 117 17.13 3.51 3.18
CA GLY A 117 17.90 4.76 3.15
C GLY A 117 18.42 5.22 1.77
N GLU A 118 17.93 4.67 0.66
CA GLU A 118 18.46 4.98 -0.69
C GLU A 118 17.74 6.14 -1.40
N THR A 119 16.57 6.59 -0.93
CA THR A 119 15.74 7.53 -1.71
C THR A 119 16.15 9.00 -1.59
N GLY A 120 17.13 9.33 -0.74
CA GLY A 120 17.48 10.73 -0.41
C GLY A 120 16.35 11.50 0.29
N ILE A 121 15.21 10.83 0.55
CA ILE A 121 14.10 11.29 1.36
C ILE A 121 14.35 10.71 2.75
N ASN A 122 14.46 11.57 3.76
CA ASN A 122 14.43 11.11 5.14
C ASN A 122 13.06 10.42 5.36
N ASP A 123 13.05 9.19 5.88
CA ASP A 123 11.86 8.35 6.15
C ASP A 123 11.29 7.55 4.96
N THR A 124 12.12 6.65 4.43
CA THR A 124 11.74 5.61 3.47
C THR A 124 10.77 4.59 4.10
N HIS A 125 9.65 4.31 3.45
CA HIS A 125 8.65 3.34 3.90
C HIS A 125 7.77 2.88 2.73
N LEU A 126 7.10 1.73 2.89
CA LEU A 126 5.93 1.43 2.06
C LEU A 126 4.69 2.01 2.75
N HIS A 127 4.00 2.93 2.08
CA HIS A 127 2.63 3.26 2.42
C HIS A 127 1.69 2.31 1.67
N LEU A 128 0.81 1.64 2.40
CA LEU A 128 -0.15 0.66 1.88
C LEU A 128 -1.57 1.11 2.20
N GLY A 129 -2.37 1.38 1.17
CA GLY A 129 -3.78 1.73 1.28
C GLY A 129 -4.70 0.65 0.72
N ILE A 130 -5.86 0.42 1.34
CA ILE A 130 -6.91 -0.49 0.85
C ILE A 130 -8.26 0.24 0.84
N THR A 131 -9.02 0.11 -0.24
CA THR A 131 -10.35 0.73 -0.36
C THR A 131 -11.33 -0.15 -1.14
N LYS A 132 -12.64 0.10 -0.97
CA LYS A 132 -13.69 -0.47 -1.86
C LYS A 132 -13.92 0.37 -3.11
N GLU A 133 -13.33 1.55 -3.21
CA GLU A 133 -13.37 2.39 -4.40
C GLU A 133 -12.29 1.91 -5.39
N LYS A 134 -12.70 1.53 -6.60
CA LYS A 134 -11.80 0.99 -7.63
C LYS A 134 -11.29 2.07 -8.58
N ASP A 135 -11.96 3.22 -8.60
CA ASP A 135 -11.53 4.40 -9.32
C ASP A 135 -10.45 5.13 -8.51
N LEU A 136 -9.21 5.10 -9.01
CA LEU A 136 -8.06 5.74 -8.35
C LEU A 136 -8.29 7.24 -8.08
N GLY A 137 -8.91 7.96 -9.01
CA GLY A 137 -9.15 9.40 -8.84
C GLY A 137 -10.13 9.68 -7.71
N LYS A 138 -11.18 8.87 -7.59
CA LYS A 138 -12.13 8.98 -6.47
C LYS A 138 -11.49 8.58 -5.14
N ALA A 139 -10.71 7.51 -5.10
CA ALA A 139 -10.00 7.08 -3.90
C ALA A 139 -9.03 8.17 -3.40
N LEU A 140 -8.19 8.72 -4.29
CA LEU A 140 -7.24 9.78 -3.95
C LEU A 140 -7.93 11.08 -3.51
N SER A 141 -9.14 11.38 -4.01
CA SER A 141 -9.92 12.53 -3.53
C SER A 141 -10.33 12.43 -2.06
N LYS A 142 -10.14 11.27 -1.43
CA LYS A 142 -10.52 10.94 -0.05
C LYS A 142 -9.33 10.62 0.86
N SER A 143 -8.08 10.80 0.42
CA SER A 143 -6.88 10.48 1.20
C SER A 143 -6.78 11.16 2.58
N PHE A 144 -7.49 12.27 2.78
CA PHE A 144 -7.50 13.02 4.04
C PHE A 144 -8.88 13.07 4.71
N THR A 145 -9.78 12.14 4.35
CA THR A 145 -11.17 12.12 4.84
C THR A 145 -11.50 10.79 5.48
N ASP A 146 -11.85 10.82 6.76
CA ASP A 146 -12.37 9.65 7.49
C ASP A 146 -13.87 9.46 7.20
N ASP A 147 -14.20 8.95 6.01
CA ASP A 147 -15.58 8.64 5.60
C ASP A 147 -15.81 7.15 5.28
N GLY A 148 -14.84 6.30 5.64
CA GLY A 148 -14.86 4.87 5.37
C GLY A 148 -14.52 4.48 3.92
N THR A 149 -14.09 5.43 3.09
CA THR A 149 -13.52 5.10 1.76
C THR A 149 -12.30 4.21 1.92
N TRP A 150 -11.35 4.60 2.76
CA TRP A 150 -10.17 3.82 3.08
C TRP A 150 -10.41 2.89 4.26
N LEU A 151 -9.86 1.68 4.21
CA LEU A 151 -10.02 0.61 5.18
C LEU A 151 -8.70 0.38 5.90
N ASN A 152 -8.76 -0.02 7.17
CA ASN A 152 -7.57 -0.40 7.94
C ASN A 152 -6.87 -1.63 7.30
N PRO A 153 -5.67 -1.47 6.69
CA PRO A 153 -5.01 -2.57 5.99
C PRO A 153 -4.62 -3.73 6.91
N VAL A 154 -4.23 -3.43 8.16
CA VAL A 154 -3.84 -4.45 9.13
C VAL A 154 -5.02 -5.35 9.48
N GLU A 155 -6.20 -4.78 9.70
CA GLU A 155 -7.41 -5.55 9.99
C GLU A 155 -7.87 -6.38 8.78
N MET A 156 -7.82 -5.78 7.59
CA MET A 156 -8.22 -6.45 6.34
C MET A 156 -7.34 -7.67 6.06
N ILE A 157 -6.01 -7.52 6.13
CA ILE A 157 -5.06 -8.61 5.87
C ILE A 157 -5.18 -9.70 6.92
N LYS A 158 -5.24 -9.35 8.23
CA LYS A 158 -5.42 -10.35 9.31
C LYS A 158 -6.68 -11.18 9.12
N LYS A 159 -7.80 -10.52 8.83
CA LYS A 159 -9.07 -11.19 8.57
C LYS A 159 -8.99 -12.12 7.35
N GLY A 160 -8.27 -11.71 6.31
CA GLY A 160 -8.08 -12.48 5.09
C GLY A 160 -7.17 -13.71 5.26
N ILE A 161 -6.15 -13.63 6.11
CA ILE A 161 -5.24 -14.74 6.43
C ILE A 161 -5.95 -15.82 7.29
N GLY A 162 -7.00 -15.46 8.01
CA GLY A 162 -7.82 -16.40 8.77
C GLY A 162 -7.27 -16.69 10.17
N ASP A 163 -7.19 -15.65 10.99
CA ASP A 163 -7.06 -15.78 12.45
C ASP A 163 -8.44 -15.86 13.14
#